data_AF-V9H1B0-F1
#
_entry.id   AF-V9H1B0-F1
#
_cell.length_a   1.000
_cell.length_b   1.000
_cell.length_c   1.000
_cell.angle_alpha   90.00
_cell.angle_beta   90.00
_cell.angle_gamma   90.00
#
_symmetry.space_group_name_H-M   'P 1'
#
loop_
_entity.id
_entity.type
_entity.pdbx_description
1 polymer ?
#
loop_
_entity_poly.entity_id
_entity_poly.type
_entity_poly.pdbx_seq_one_letter_code
_entity_poly.pdbx_strand_id
1 'polypeptide(L)'
;MDPIKLTTEAKVPAKRSKATSHYLPLHKRQFYHSRTGQPLSLEQVMSDRDSENDVDKNDDAAHLEESQMLNGSMDENEIVAERFIKLWNSFVKQQRIVADAHIPWACEAFSRLHLQELRSNLSLDLCWRQFMIKQWDYGLLDRVTMNKCNTIIYHNISTTNDDINNNNTRTTDNMDVVDDDINRDK
;
A
#
# COMPACT_ATOMS: atom_id res chain seq x y z
N MET A 1 -65.01 -56.59 -8.35
CA MET A 1 -64.70 -55.24 -7.81
C MET A 1 -63.22 -55.24 -7.54
N ASP A 2 -62.47 -54.82 -8.55
CA ASP A 2 -61.02 -54.93 -8.67
C ASP A 2 -60.30 -53.74 -8.01
N PRO A 3 -59.06 -53.91 -7.51
CA PRO A 3 -58.30 -52.80 -6.95
C PRO A 3 -57.68 -51.93 -8.07
N ILE A 4 -57.94 -50.63 -7.96
CA ILE A 4 -57.47 -49.57 -8.87
C ILE A 4 -55.96 -49.38 -8.70
N LYS A 5 -55.20 -49.63 -9.78
CA LYS A 5 -53.77 -49.31 -9.88
C LYS A 5 -53.60 -47.79 -10.01
N LEU A 6 -52.91 -47.18 -9.04
CA LEU A 6 -52.45 -45.79 -9.12
C LEU A 6 -51.06 -45.77 -9.78
N THR A 7 -51.00 -45.37 -11.05
CA THR A 7 -49.75 -45.02 -11.74
C THR A 7 -49.54 -43.51 -11.58
N THR A 8 -48.50 -43.10 -10.86
CA THR A 8 -48.07 -41.70 -10.82
C THR A 8 -46.61 -41.62 -11.24
N GLU A 9 -46.37 -40.68 -12.15
CA GLU A 9 -45.30 -40.65 -13.14
C GLU A 9 -43.91 -40.42 -12.55
N ALA A 10 -42.96 -41.28 -12.93
CA ALA A 10 -41.54 -41.07 -12.65
C ALA A 10 -40.98 -40.01 -13.60
N LYS A 11 -40.53 -38.89 -13.02
CA LYS A 11 -39.85 -37.79 -13.69
C LYS A 11 -38.57 -38.31 -14.36
N VAL A 12 -38.54 -38.29 -15.69
CA VAL A 12 -37.39 -38.68 -16.50
C VAL A 12 -36.17 -37.81 -16.12
N PRO A 13 -35.03 -38.41 -15.72
CA PRO A 13 -33.82 -37.62 -15.49
C PRO A 13 -33.29 -37.11 -16.84
N ALA A 14 -33.16 -35.79 -16.95
CA ALA A 14 -32.51 -35.15 -18.08
C ALA A 14 -31.09 -35.71 -18.21
N LYS A 15 -30.82 -36.40 -19.32
CA LYS A 15 -29.48 -36.85 -19.69
C LYS A 15 -28.60 -35.61 -19.83
N ARG A 16 -27.77 -35.34 -18.82
CA ARG A 16 -26.71 -34.34 -18.89
C ARG A 16 -25.74 -34.80 -19.98
N SER A 17 -25.83 -34.19 -21.15
CA SER A 17 -24.84 -34.36 -22.22
C SER A 17 -23.47 -34.03 -21.62
N LYS A 18 -22.54 -35.00 -21.68
CA LYS A 18 -21.14 -34.75 -21.40
C LYS A 18 -20.69 -33.65 -22.35
N ALA A 19 -20.40 -32.47 -21.83
CA ALA A 19 -19.75 -31.42 -22.59
C ALA A 19 -18.37 -31.98 -22.99
N THR A 20 -18.25 -32.45 -24.22
CA THR A 20 -16.96 -32.76 -24.83
C THR A 20 -16.19 -31.44 -24.86
N SER A 21 -15.30 -31.28 -23.88
CA SER A 21 -14.40 -30.16 -23.78
C SER A 21 -13.53 -30.13 -25.04
N HIS A 22 -13.87 -29.27 -26.01
CA HIS A 22 -13.04 -28.96 -27.17
C HIS A 22 -11.79 -28.13 -26.80
N TYR A 23 -11.51 -27.96 -25.51
CA TYR A 23 -10.34 -27.25 -25.03
C TYR A 23 -9.15 -28.20 -25.01
N LEU A 24 -8.19 -27.99 -25.93
CA LEU A 24 -6.87 -28.57 -25.81
C LEU A 24 -6.33 -28.33 -24.39
N PRO A 25 -5.74 -29.34 -23.73
CA PRO A 25 -5.14 -29.18 -22.41
C PRO A 25 -4.14 -28.02 -22.39
N LEU A 26 -4.17 -27.19 -21.34
CA LEU A 26 -3.36 -25.97 -21.21
C LEU A 26 -1.87 -26.23 -21.49
N HIS A 27 -1.35 -27.36 -21.02
CA HIS A 27 0.05 -27.78 -21.21
C HIS A 27 0.45 -28.08 -22.67
N LYS A 28 -0.49 -28.07 -23.62
CA LYS A 28 -0.23 -28.25 -25.06
C LYS A 28 -0.23 -26.94 -25.85
N ARG A 29 -0.50 -25.81 -25.20
CA ARG A 29 -0.54 -24.48 -25.84
C ARG A 29 0.69 -23.67 -25.45
N GLN A 30 1.30 -23.01 -26.43
CA GLN A 30 2.28 -21.97 -26.17
C GLN A 30 1.54 -20.66 -25.88
N PHE A 31 1.87 -20.03 -24.75
CA PHE A 31 1.33 -18.73 -24.37
C PHE A 31 2.40 -17.66 -24.55
N TYR A 32 1.96 -16.41 -24.73
CA TYR A 32 2.80 -15.25 -24.93
C TYR A 32 2.27 -14.11 -24.05
N HIS A 33 3.18 -13.26 -23.58
CA HIS A 33 2.85 -11.98 -22.96
C HIS A 33 2.13 -11.09 -23.99
N SER A 34 1.01 -10.46 -23.60
CA SER A 34 0.21 -9.64 -24.52
C SER A 34 0.95 -8.38 -25.00
N ARG A 35 1.80 -7.80 -24.14
CA ARG A 35 2.54 -6.55 -24.41
C ARG A 35 3.86 -6.78 -25.13
N THR A 36 4.63 -7.78 -24.72
CA THR A 36 6.00 -8.00 -25.25
C THR A 36 6.08 -9.08 -26.32
N GLY A 37 5.01 -9.88 -26.47
CA GLY A 37 4.99 -11.03 -27.38
C GLY A 37 5.99 -12.13 -27.01
N GLN A 38 6.63 -12.06 -25.83
CA GLN A 38 7.61 -13.07 -25.39
C GLN A 38 6.90 -14.33 -24.88
N PRO A 39 7.46 -15.53 -25.11
CA PRO A 39 6.86 -16.78 -24.66
C PRO A 39 6.72 -16.83 -23.14
N LEU A 40 5.57 -17.29 -22.66
CA LEU A 40 5.24 -17.46 -21.24
C LEU A 40 5.55 -18.90 -20.80
N SER A 41 6.19 -19.08 -19.65
CA SER A 41 6.42 -20.41 -19.08
C SER A 41 5.12 -20.99 -18.52
N LEU A 42 4.97 -22.31 -18.49
CA LEU A 42 3.76 -22.95 -17.96
C LEU A 42 3.53 -22.61 -16.48
N GLU A 43 4.59 -22.47 -15.69
CA GLU A 43 4.50 -22.04 -14.29
C GLU A 43 3.92 -20.63 -14.17
N GLN A 44 4.34 -19.71 -15.03
CA GLN A 44 3.84 -18.34 -15.05
C GLN A 44 2.41 -18.26 -15.59
N VAL A 45 2.03 -19.12 -16.55
CA VAL A 45 0.64 -19.28 -17.02
C VAL A 45 -0.27 -19.79 -15.91
N MET A 46 0.23 -20.71 -15.08
CA MET A 46 -0.52 -21.29 -13.96
C MET A 46 -0.50 -20.41 -12.70
N SER A 47 0.32 -19.36 -12.69
CA SER A 47 0.39 -18.41 -11.60
C SER A 47 -0.76 -17.41 -11.69
N ASP A 48 -1.40 -17.13 -10.55
CA ASP A 48 -2.45 -16.11 -10.43
C ASP A 48 -1.91 -14.66 -10.51
N ARG A 49 -0.59 -14.49 -10.67
CA ARG A 49 0.06 -13.17 -10.80
C ARG A 49 0.09 -12.71 -12.26
N ASP A 50 -0.57 -11.59 -12.52
CA ASP A 50 -0.52 -10.88 -13.80
C ASP A 50 0.65 -9.89 -13.83
N SER A 51 1.72 -10.25 -14.55
CA SER A 51 2.93 -9.43 -14.71
C SER A 51 2.76 -8.25 -15.68
N GLU A 52 1.63 -8.13 -16.37
CA GLU A 52 1.37 -7.05 -17.33
C GLU A 52 0.51 -5.93 -16.74
N ASN A 53 0.04 -6.11 -15.51
CA ASN A 53 -0.83 -5.16 -14.79
C ASN A 53 -0.04 -4.13 -13.95
N ASP A 54 1.26 -3.96 -14.21
CA ASP A 54 2.03 -2.86 -13.63
C ASP A 54 1.53 -1.56 -14.26
N VAL A 55 0.74 -0.82 -13.49
CA VAL A 55 0.29 0.54 -13.82
C VAL A 55 1.53 1.34 -14.19
N ASP A 56 1.56 1.91 -15.40
CA ASP A 56 2.73 2.59 -15.95
C ASP A 56 3.24 3.66 -14.98
N LYS A 57 4.32 3.34 -14.25
CA LYS A 57 4.93 4.23 -13.25
C LYS A 57 5.60 5.44 -13.91
N ASN A 58 5.66 5.47 -15.25
CA ASN A 58 6.41 6.46 -16.01
C ASN A 58 5.53 7.54 -16.68
N ASP A 59 4.20 7.39 -16.65
CA ASP A 59 3.27 8.34 -17.27
C ASP A 59 3.15 9.65 -16.45
N ASP A 60 3.48 9.59 -15.16
CA ASP A 60 3.41 10.73 -14.23
C ASP A 60 4.56 11.73 -14.44
N ALA A 61 5.71 11.29 -14.96
CA ALA A 61 6.86 12.16 -15.21
C ALA A 61 6.68 13.03 -16.46
N ALA A 62 6.04 12.49 -17.51
CA ALA A 62 5.79 13.20 -18.76
C ALA A 62 4.74 14.31 -18.61
N HIS A 63 3.70 14.09 -17.80
CA HIS A 63 2.64 15.09 -17.57
C HIS A 63 3.03 16.22 -16.60
N LEU A 64 4.07 16.05 -15.79
CA LEU A 64 4.57 17.12 -14.93
C LEU A 64 5.28 18.21 -15.74
N GLU A 65 5.98 17.82 -16.81
CA GLU A 65 6.74 18.73 -17.67
C GLU A 65 5.85 19.44 -18.70
N GLU A 66 4.86 18.75 -19.26
CA GLU A 66 3.95 19.32 -20.27
C GLU A 66 3.11 20.50 -19.74
N SER A 67 2.68 20.47 -18.46
CA SER A 67 1.91 21.59 -17.88
C SER A 67 2.76 22.79 -17.46
N GLN A 68 4.07 22.62 -17.25
CA GLN A 68 4.96 23.76 -16.99
C GLN A 68 5.09 24.67 -18.22
N MET A 69 4.92 24.14 -19.43
CA MET A 69 5.05 24.89 -20.68
C MET A 69 3.83 25.78 -21.03
N LEU A 70 2.68 25.59 -20.38
CA LEU A 70 1.45 26.38 -20.59
C LEU A 70 1.22 27.48 -19.54
N ASN A 71 2.12 27.62 -18.55
CA ASN A 71 1.81 28.28 -17.27
C ASN A 71 2.09 29.79 -17.19
N GLY A 72 2.16 30.48 -18.33
CA GLY A 72 2.49 31.92 -18.37
C GLY A 72 1.46 32.85 -17.68
N SER A 73 0.29 32.34 -17.28
CA SER A 73 -0.80 33.13 -16.69
C SER A 73 -1.23 32.70 -15.28
N MET A 74 -0.63 31.65 -14.71
CA MET A 74 -1.12 31.02 -13.49
C MET A 74 -0.41 31.58 -12.25
N ASP A 75 -1.18 31.90 -11.20
CA ASP A 75 -0.63 32.36 -9.92
C ASP A 75 0.20 31.25 -9.25
N GLU A 76 1.23 31.61 -8.49
CA GLU A 76 2.13 30.67 -7.82
C GLU A 76 1.35 29.66 -6.95
N ASN A 77 0.26 30.11 -6.33
CA ASN A 77 -0.60 29.25 -5.51
C ASN A 77 -1.37 28.22 -6.34
N GLU A 78 -1.82 28.60 -7.53
CA GLU A 78 -2.55 27.72 -8.42
C GLU A 78 -1.62 26.63 -8.99
N ILE A 79 -0.37 27.00 -9.31
CA ILE A 79 0.68 26.03 -9.73
C ILE A 79 0.92 24.98 -8.64
N VAL A 80 1.01 25.40 -7.38
CA VAL A 80 1.20 24.47 -6.26
C VAL A 80 -0.03 23.59 -6.05
N ALA A 81 -1.25 24.14 -6.16
CA ALA A 81 -2.48 23.37 -6.05
C ALA A 81 -2.62 22.33 -7.17
N GLU A 82 -2.28 22.68 -8.41
CA GLU A 82 -2.25 21.75 -9.54
C GLU A 82 -1.25 20.61 -9.29
N ARG A 83 -0.04 20.94 -8.82
CA ARG A 83 0.97 19.95 -8.44
C ARG A 83 0.45 19.02 -7.35
N PHE A 84 -0.19 19.57 -6.31
CA PHE A 84 -0.79 18.76 -5.24
C PHE A 84 -1.83 17.78 -5.79
N ILE A 85 -2.74 18.26 -6.63
CA ILE A 85 -3.80 17.44 -7.24
C ILE A 85 -3.18 16.29 -8.05
N LYS A 86 -2.16 16.58 -8.86
CA LYS A 86 -1.43 15.57 -9.64
C LYS A 86 -0.77 14.53 -8.75
N LEU A 87 -0.13 14.97 -7.67
CA LEU A 87 0.53 14.09 -6.70
C LEU A 87 -0.47 13.11 -6.05
N TRP A 88 -1.61 13.63 -5.59
CA TRP A 88 -2.66 12.81 -5.01
C TRP A 88 -3.30 11.86 -6.03
N ASN A 89 -3.58 12.33 -7.24
CA ASN A 89 -4.18 11.51 -8.29
C ASN A 89 -3.26 10.36 -8.72
N SER A 90 -1.96 10.63 -8.88
CA SER A 90 -0.94 9.60 -9.12
C SER A 90 -0.93 8.58 -8.00
N PHE A 91 -0.91 9.02 -6.73
CA PHE A 91 -0.96 8.13 -5.58
C PHE A 91 -2.21 7.24 -5.56
N VAL A 92 -3.39 7.81 -5.81
CA VAL A 92 -4.66 7.08 -5.88
C VAL A 92 -4.65 6.02 -6.98
N LYS A 93 -4.12 6.36 -8.16
CA LYS A 93 -4.00 5.44 -9.30
C LYS A 93 -3.04 4.30 -8.97
N GLN A 94 -1.89 4.59 -8.39
CA GLN A 94 -0.87 3.61 -8.03
C GLN A 94 -1.33 2.65 -6.92
N GLN A 95 -2.02 3.18 -5.90
CA GLN A 95 -2.51 2.37 -4.76
C GLN A 95 -3.88 1.73 -5.01
N ARG A 96 -4.52 2.01 -6.18
CA ARG A 96 -5.85 1.48 -6.55
C ARG A 96 -6.89 1.74 -5.47
N ILE A 97 -6.97 2.97 -4.99
CA ILE A 97 -7.95 3.36 -3.98
C ILE A 97 -9.33 3.46 -4.64
N VAL A 98 -10.23 2.54 -4.30
CA VAL A 98 -11.59 2.46 -4.87
C VAL A 98 -12.68 2.73 -3.83
N ALA A 99 -12.42 2.50 -2.54
CA ALA A 99 -13.42 2.58 -1.48
C ALA A 99 -13.11 3.71 -0.49
N ASP A 100 -14.17 4.37 -0.02
CA ASP A 100 -14.11 5.43 1.00
C ASP A 100 -13.42 4.97 2.30
N ALA A 101 -13.61 3.71 2.67
CA ALA A 101 -12.97 3.12 3.83
C ALA A 101 -11.42 3.11 3.76
N HIS A 102 -10.84 3.27 2.56
CA HIS A 102 -9.39 3.34 2.38
C HIS A 102 -8.84 4.75 2.61
N ILE A 103 -9.67 5.80 2.62
CA ILE A 103 -9.22 7.20 2.71
C ILE A 103 -8.35 7.45 3.95
N PRO A 104 -8.70 6.98 5.16
CA PRO A 104 -7.84 7.16 6.34
C PRO A 104 -6.44 6.54 6.15
N TRP A 105 -6.38 5.30 5.68
CA TRP A 105 -5.11 4.62 5.39
C TRP A 105 -4.31 5.34 4.30
N ALA A 106 -5.00 5.76 3.24
CA ALA A 106 -4.43 6.49 2.11
C ALA A 106 -3.79 7.79 2.58
N CYS A 107 -4.45 8.54 3.47
CA CYS A 107 -3.89 9.77 4.02
C CYS A 107 -2.61 9.53 4.84
N GLU A 108 -2.57 8.47 5.65
CA GLU A 108 -1.35 8.13 6.39
C GLU A 108 -0.22 7.71 5.44
N ALA A 109 -0.53 6.86 4.45
CA ALA A 109 0.44 6.36 3.48
C ALA A 109 0.99 7.49 2.58
N PHE A 110 0.14 8.39 2.11
CA PHE A 110 0.53 9.58 1.35
C PHE A 110 1.45 10.50 2.17
N SER A 111 1.10 10.76 3.44
CA SER A 111 1.93 11.58 4.33
C SER A 111 3.32 10.99 4.56
N ARG A 112 3.44 9.65 4.61
CA ARG A 112 4.74 8.96 4.71
C ARG A 112 5.53 9.04 3.39
N LEU A 113 4.86 8.83 2.26
CA LEU A 113 5.50 8.82 0.94
C LEU A 113 6.07 10.19 0.56
N HIS A 114 5.31 11.26 0.79
CA HIS A 114 5.67 12.62 0.40
C HIS A 114 6.19 13.48 1.56
N LEU A 115 6.63 12.83 2.66
CA LEU A 115 7.06 13.49 3.89
C LEU A 115 8.07 14.62 3.64
N GLN A 116 9.13 14.33 2.88
CA GLN A 116 10.20 15.29 2.63
C GLN A 116 9.72 16.47 1.76
N GLU A 117 8.82 16.21 0.81
CA GLU A 117 8.27 17.20 -0.10
C GLU A 117 7.32 18.15 0.65
N LEU A 118 6.46 17.59 1.52
CA LEU A 118 5.57 18.35 2.39
C LEU A 118 6.35 19.19 3.42
N ARG A 119 7.44 18.66 3.99
CA ARG A 119 8.30 19.41 4.92
C ARG A 119 9.03 20.57 4.28
N SER A 120 9.47 20.40 3.03
CA SER A 120 10.29 21.39 2.33
C SER A 120 9.47 22.49 1.66
N ASN A 121 8.19 22.25 1.36
CA ASN A 121 7.31 23.21 0.70
C ASN A 121 6.05 23.51 1.54
N LEU A 122 6.03 24.68 2.18
CA LEU A 122 4.92 25.13 3.02
C LEU A 122 3.59 25.23 2.24
N SER A 123 3.61 25.75 1.01
CA SER A 123 2.39 25.88 0.21
C SER A 123 1.79 24.53 -0.14
N LEU A 124 2.64 23.52 -0.42
CA LEU A 124 2.19 22.14 -0.68
C LEU A 124 1.61 21.49 0.59
N ASP A 125 2.24 21.71 1.75
CA ASP A 125 1.70 21.27 3.04
C ASP A 125 0.35 21.91 3.36
N LEU A 126 0.17 23.20 3.06
CA LEU A 126 -1.12 23.87 3.22
C LEU A 126 -2.20 23.25 2.30
N CYS A 127 -1.88 22.93 1.05
CA CYS A 127 -2.79 22.18 0.17
C CYS A 127 -3.17 20.82 0.76
N TRP A 128 -2.18 20.09 1.31
CA TRP A 128 -2.42 18.80 1.97
C TRP A 128 -3.34 18.91 3.19
N ARG A 129 -3.13 19.92 4.03
CA ARG A 129 -3.97 20.19 5.20
C ARG A 129 -5.39 20.58 4.79
N GLN A 130 -5.52 21.43 3.78
CA GLN A 130 -6.82 21.83 3.26
C GLN A 130 -7.58 20.63 2.70
N PHE A 131 -6.90 19.71 2.02
CA PHE A 131 -7.45 18.45 1.57
C PHE A 131 -7.95 17.59 2.74
N MET A 132 -7.13 17.38 3.78
CA MET A 132 -7.54 16.61 4.96
C MET A 132 -8.77 17.21 5.67
N ILE A 133 -8.86 18.53 5.77
CA ILE A 133 -10.04 19.22 6.32
C ILE A 133 -11.28 18.90 5.46
N LYS A 134 -11.17 18.94 4.14
CA LYS A 134 -12.27 18.57 3.24
C LYS A 134 -12.71 17.11 3.42
N GLN A 135 -11.76 16.18 3.59
CA GLN A 135 -12.10 14.77 3.83
C GLN A 135 -12.80 14.59 5.19
N TRP A 136 -12.40 15.35 6.21
CA TRP A 136 -13.09 15.40 7.49
C TRP A 136 -14.52 15.96 7.36
N ASP A 137 -14.71 17.04 6.59
CA ASP A 137 -16.03 17.62 6.32
C ASP A 137 -16.99 16.61 5.64
N TYR A 138 -16.46 15.74 4.78
CA TYR A 138 -17.22 14.67 4.13
C TYR A 138 -17.41 13.41 5.01
N GLY A 139 -16.83 13.38 6.21
CA GLY A 139 -16.86 12.21 7.09
C GLY A 139 -16.00 11.03 6.62
N LEU A 140 -15.07 11.26 5.68
CA LEU A 140 -14.16 10.26 5.12
C LEU A 140 -12.86 10.13 5.92
N LEU A 141 -12.56 11.11 6.77
CA LEU A 141 -11.38 11.13 7.61
C LEU A 141 -11.77 11.40 9.05
N ASP A 142 -11.07 10.79 10.00
CA ASP A 142 -11.28 11.00 11.43
C ASP A 142 -10.13 11.82 12.08
N ARG A 143 -10.37 12.33 13.30
CA ARG A 143 -9.49 13.28 13.99
C ARG A 143 -8.20 12.59 14.37
N VAL A 144 -8.27 11.30 14.72
CA VAL A 144 -7.10 10.51 15.09
C VAL A 144 -6.19 10.38 13.88
N THR A 145 -6.73 10.02 12.71
CA THR A 145 -5.93 9.92 11.48
C THR A 145 -5.36 11.27 11.05
N MET A 146 -6.14 12.36 11.09
CA MET A 146 -5.62 13.69 10.77
C MET A 146 -4.46 14.09 11.71
N ASN A 147 -4.56 13.78 13.01
CA ASN A 147 -3.48 14.03 13.96
C ASN A 147 -2.25 13.15 13.67
N LYS A 148 -2.44 11.89 13.30
CA LYS A 148 -1.34 10.99 12.91
C LYS A 148 -0.61 11.50 11.67
N CYS A 149 -1.32 11.93 10.62
CA CYS A 149 -0.72 12.52 9.42
C CYS A 149 0.15 13.74 9.76
N ASN A 150 -0.38 14.65 10.59
CA ASN A 150 0.40 15.79 11.08
C ASN A 150 1.60 15.34 11.91
N THR A 151 1.45 14.34 12.78
CA THR A 151 2.57 13.80 13.57
C THR A 151 3.64 13.20 12.67
N ILE A 152 3.28 12.48 11.60
CA ILE A 152 4.24 11.98 10.60
C ILE A 152 5.05 13.13 10.00
N ILE A 153 4.38 14.25 9.66
CA ILE A 153 5.01 15.41 9.05
C ILE A 153 5.86 16.21 10.05
N TYR A 154 5.47 16.38 11.31
CA TYR A 154 6.17 17.30 12.24
C TYR A 154 6.93 16.64 13.37
N HIS A 155 6.68 15.36 13.65
CA HIS A 155 7.49 14.64 14.61
C HIS A 155 8.86 14.38 13.96
N ASN A 156 9.88 15.05 14.49
CA ASN A 156 11.25 14.64 14.29
C ASN A 156 11.34 13.17 14.71
N ILE A 157 11.80 12.32 13.82
CA ILE A 157 12.33 11.03 14.25
C ILE A 157 13.59 11.38 15.06
N SER A 158 13.44 11.66 16.35
CA SER A 158 14.49 11.46 17.33
C SER A 158 14.65 9.96 17.51
N THR A 159 15.06 9.24 16.45
CA THR A 159 15.70 7.94 16.59
C THR A 159 17.16 8.14 16.21
N THR A 160 17.88 8.79 17.09
CA THR A 160 19.32 8.61 17.21
C THR A 160 19.57 7.91 18.54
N ASN A 161 19.66 6.59 18.49
CA ASN A 161 20.60 5.78 19.29
C ASN A 161 20.40 5.57 20.81
N ASP A 162 19.23 5.79 21.41
CA ASP A 162 19.09 5.55 22.87
C ASP A 162 18.66 4.12 23.28
N ASP A 163 18.25 3.26 22.34
CA ASP A 163 17.83 1.88 22.67
C ASP A 163 18.95 0.82 22.52
N ILE A 164 20.18 1.19 22.14
CA ILE A 164 21.30 0.24 21.98
C ILE A 164 22.26 0.22 23.19
N ASN A 165 22.25 1.23 24.07
CA ASN A 165 23.29 1.37 25.08
C ASN A 165 22.91 0.97 26.52
N ASN A 166 21.74 0.37 26.76
CA ASN A 166 21.29 0.04 28.12
C ASN A 166 21.42 -1.46 28.51
N ASN A 167 22.13 -2.27 27.72
CA ASN A 167 22.26 -3.71 27.99
C ASN A 167 23.71 -4.19 28.27
N ASN A 168 24.66 -3.29 28.53
CA ASN A 168 26.07 -3.66 28.74
C ASN A 168 26.69 -3.23 30.08
N THR A 169 25.92 -3.28 31.17
CA THR A 169 26.47 -3.17 32.53
C THR A 169 25.77 -4.12 33.50
N ARG A 170 25.86 -5.41 33.23
CA ARG A 170 25.65 -6.44 34.27
C ARG A 170 26.58 -7.61 33.95
N THR A 171 27.31 -8.08 34.97
CA THR A 171 28.39 -9.10 34.97
C THR A 171 29.72 -8.50 34.49
N THR A 172 30.75 -8.25 35.30
CA THR A 172 31.44 -9.00 36.37
C THR A 172 31.94 -7.98 37.43
N ASP A 173 32.15 -8.22 38.73
CA ASP A 173 32.89 -9.27 39.41
C ASP A 173 32.44 -9.33 40.88
N ASN A 174 31.91 -10.49 41.29
CA ASN A 174 31.98 -10.93 42.68
C ASN A 174 33.24 -11.80 42.78
N MET A 175 34.26 -11.32 43.49
CA MET A 175 35.32 -12.17 43.98
C MET A 175 35.57 -11.80 45.44
N ASP A 176 35.00 -12.64 46.29
CA ASP A 176 35.15 -12.63 47.73
C ASP A 176 36.56 -13.10 48.14
N VAL A 177 37.11 -12.37 49.13
CA VAL A 177 37.95 -12.84 50.25
C VAL A 177 39.40 -13.24 49.94
N VAL A 178 40.37 -12.53 50.56
CA VAL A 178 41.38 -13.10 51.49
C VAL A 178 41.79 -12.03 52.52
N ASP A 179 41.81 -12.44 53.80
CA ASP A 179 42.33 -11.77 54.98
C ASP A 179 43.78 -11.22 54.86
N ASP A 180 44.08 -10.16 55.62
CA ASP A 180 45.38 -10.03 56.29
C ASP A 180 45.22 -9.15 57.55
N ASP A 181 45.11 -9.83 58.69
CA ASP A 181 45.51 -9.31 60.00
C ASP A 181 47.05 -9.24 60.02
N ILE A 182 47.64 -8.10 60.41
CA ILE A 182 48.83 -7.97 61.28
C ILE A 182 49.12 -6.48 61.54
N ASN A 183 48.74 -6.05 62.75
CA ASN A 183 49.54 -5.37 63.77
C ASN A 183 50.70 -4.40 63.41
N ARG A 184 50.71 -3.30 64.18
CA ARG A 184 51.85 -2.60 64.85
C ARG A 184 52.37 -1.24 64.36
N ASP A 185 52.37 -0.35 65.35
CA ASP A 185 53.36 0.71 65.67
C ASP A 185 53.32 2.03 64.89
N LYS A 186 52.54 3.01 65.38
CA LYS A 186 53.02 4.13 66.23
C LYS A 186 51.91 5.13 66.56
#